data_AF-A0A2V2V6S3-F1
#
_entry.id   AF-A0A2V2V6S3-F1
#
_cell.length_a   1.000
_cell.length_b   1.000
_cell.length_c   1.000
_cell.angle_alpha   90.00
_cell.angle_beta   90.00
_cell.angle_gamma   90.00
#
_symmetry.space_group_name_H-M   'P 1'
#
loop_
_entity.id
_entity.type
_entity.pdbx_description
1 polymer ?
#
loop_
_entity_poly.entity_id
_entity_poly.type
_entity_poly.pdbx_seq_one_letter_code
_entity_poly.pdbx_strand_id
1 'polypeptide(L)'
;MVKPHLRHYCVVGRETPSEKNPAPTVYKFEVFAPNFVVAKSRFWRMMREKNKVKSTHGDVLSCKVVKDRKLAARNYSVDIAYYSQRCGYTHMVKEFRDVSKAGAVSQAYHDLASRHRARYHNIEVLGVKSIPNHQVKRLSISEYHASNLPSRSCTAASRHHAKTVSSLSRRTRSAPSLRRRLFFWKKGERKKEE
;
A
#
# COMPACT_ATOMS: atom_id res chain seq x y z
N MET A 1 -11.46 9.13 4.75
CA MET A 1 -10.43 8.49 3.92
C MET A 1 -9.07 8.90 4.47
N VAL A 2 -8.26 7.95 4.96
CA VAL A 2 -6.97 8.28 5.57
C VAL A 2 -6.03 8.73 4.46
N LYS A 3 -5.52 9.95 4.55
CA LYS A 3 -4.54 10.48 3.61
C LYS A 3 -3.22 9.72 3.81
N PRO A 4 -2.55 9.25 2.76
CA PRO A 4 -1.29 8.51 2.92
C PRO A 4 -0.25 9.40 3.61
N HIS A 5 0.50 8.81 4.54
CA HIS A 5 1.57 9.50 5.27
C HIS A 5 2.74 9.88 4.33
N LEU A 6 3.00 9.04 3.32
CA LEU A 6 4.07 9.27 2.36
C LEU A 6 3.57 10.01 1.13
N ARG A 7 4.45 10.83 0.57
CA ARG A 7 4.27 11.54 -0.71
C ARG A 7 5.30 11.05 -1.71
N HIS A 8 4.89 10.96 -2.97
CA HIS A 8 5.78 10.60 -4.07
C HIS A 8 6.52 11.84 -4.56
N TYR A 9 7.85 11.83 -4.50
CA TYR A 9 8.72 12.90 -4.98
C TYR A 9 9.55 12.41 -6.16
N CYS A 10 9.69 13.28 -7.15
CA CYS A 10 10.72 13.20 -8.18
C CYS A 10 11.81 14.21 -7.82
N VAL A 11 12.97 13.71 -7.41
CA VAL A 11 14.16 14.51 -7.15
C VAL A 11 15.08 14.38 -8.35
N VAL A 12 15.48 15.51 -8.91
CA VAL A 12 16.45 15.60 -9.99
C VAL A 12 17.64 16.37 -9.48
N GLY A 13 18.83 15.83 -9.67
CA GLY A 13 20.08 16.45 -9.24
C GLY A 13 21.24 15.99 -10.10
N ARG A 14 22.36 16.69 -9.95
CA ARG A 14 23.61 16.44 -10.68
C ARG A 14 24.79 16.74 -9.78
N GLU A 15 25.97 16.33 -10.22
CA GLU A 15 27.22 16.84 -9.66
C GLU A 15 27.41 18.30 -10.06
N THR A 16 28.11 19.09 -9.25
CA THR A 16 28.45 20.47 -9.58
C THR A 16 29.45 20.47 -10.74
N PRO A 17 29.20 21.22 -11.82
CA PRO A 17 30.12 21.30 -12.95
C PRO A 17 31.52 21.73 -12.50
N SER A 18 32.54 20.98 -12.93
CA SER A 18 33.96 21.25 -12.63
C SER A 18 34.74 21.35 -13.94
N GLU A 19 35.93 21.92 -13.94
CA GLU A 19 36.81 21.99 -15.12
C GLU A 19 37.05 20.60 -15.75
N LYS A 20 37.14 19.55 -14.91
CA LYS A 20 37.29 18.16 -15.35
C LYS A 20 36.03 17.60 -16.01
N ASN A 21 34.86 18.06 -15.58
CA ASN A 21 33.58 17.59 -16.09
C ASN A 21 32.58 18.77 -16.18
N PRO A 22 32.59 19.51 -17.31
CA PRO A 22 31.77 20.70 -17.48
C PRO A 22 30.27 20.37 -17.65
N ALA A 23 29.95 19.15 -18.08
CA ALA A 23 28.58 18.71 -18.32
C ALA A 23 28.28 17.38 -17.59
N PRO A 24 28.12 17.42 -16.26
CA PRO A 24 27.89 16.21 -15.48
C PRO A 24 26.51 15.60 -15.73
N THR A 25 26.43 14.28 -15.60
CA THR A 25 25.20 13.51 -15.81
C THR A 25 24.11 13.92 -14.82
N VAL A 26 22.90 14.14 -15.33
CA VAL A 26 21.72 14.47 -14.53
C VAL A 26 21.01 13.19 -14.11
N TYR A 27 20.81 13.01 -12.81
CA TYR A 27 20.12 11.86 -12.24
C TYR A 27 18.71 12.22 -11.80
N LYS A 28 17.76 11.34 -12.15
CA LYS A 28 16.38 11.38 -11.66
C LYS A 28 16.18 10.26 -10.65
N PHE A 29 15.61 10.59 -9.50
CA PHE A 29 15.31 9.66 -8.43
C PHE A 29 13.85 9.80 -7.98
N GLU A 30 13.12 8.69 -8.03
CA GLU A 30 11.76 8.60 -7.54
C GLU A 30 11.79 8.06 -6.10
N VAL A 31 11.22 8.81 -5.16
CA VAL A 31 11.28 8.49 -3.73
C VAL A 31 9.96 8.76 -3.03
N PHE A 32 9.61 7.90 -2.08
CA PHE A 32 8.44 8.05 -1.22
C PHE A 32 8.87 8.53 0.16
N ALA A 33 8.49 9.75 0.50
CA ALA A 33 8.94 10.41 1.73
C ALA A 33 7.83 11.24 2.37
N PRO A 34 7.87 11.47 3.69
CA PRO A 34 6.90 12.32 4.36
C PRO A 34 7.03 13.78 3.90
N ASN A 35 8.25 14.30 3.73
CA ASN A 35 8.52 15.67 3.31
C ASN A 35 9.67 15.73 2.27
N PHE A 36 9.85 16.90 1.67
CA PHE A 36 10.88 17.13 0.64
C PHE A 36 12.30 17.06 1.22
N VAL A 37 12.49 17.37 2.51
CA VAL A 37 13.80 17.29 3.19
C VAL A 37 14.28 15.84 3.25
N VAL A 38 13.41 14.93 3.68
CA VAL A 38 13.72 13.48 3.70
C VAL A 38 13.92 12.95 2.28
N ALA A 39 13.15 13.44 1.30
CA ALA A 39 13.33 13.07 -0.10
C ALA A 39 14.74 13.44 -0.62
N LYS A 40 15.21 14.67 -0.36
CA LYS A 40 16.57 15.12 -0.72
C LYS A 40 17.64 14.31 0.01
N SER A 41 17.45 14.01 1.28
CA SER A 41 18.39 13.19 2.06
C SER A 41 18.53 11.77 1.48
N ARG A 42 17.41 11.13 1.12
CA ARG A 42 17.40 9.82 0.46
C ARG A 42 18.05 9.85 -0.92
N PHE A 43 17.85 10.92 -1.69
CA PHE A 43 18.54 11.12 -2.97
C PHE A 43 20.06 11.17 -2.78
N TRP A 44 20.55 11.97 -1.83
CA TRP A 44 21.98 12.07 -1.56
C TRP A 44 22.60 10.77 -1.02
N ARG A 45 21.84 9.99 -0.24
CA ARG A 45 22.26 8.65 0.17
C ARG A 45 22.53 7.76 -1.06
N MET A 46 21.61 7.75 -2.01
CA MET A 46 21.73 6.97 -3.25
C MET A 46 22.89 7.46 -4.13
N MET A 47 23.05 8.78 -4.29
CA MET A 47 24.16 9.38 -5.04
C MET A 47 25.52 9.01 -4.45
N ARG A 48 25.64 9.00 -3.12
CA ARG A 48 26.88 8.60 -2.43
C ARG A 48 27.18 7.12 -2.60
N GLU A 49 26.16 6.26 -2.50
CA GLU A 49 26.35 4.81 -2.60
C GLU A 49 26.74 4.38 -4.01
N LYS A 50 26.01 4.84 -5.03
CA LYS A 50 26.19 4.42 -6.42
C LYS A 50 27.20 5.27 -7.20
N ASN A 51 27.07 6.60 -7.13
CA ASN A 51 27.82 7.53 -7.98
C ASN A 51 29.02 8.16 -7.25
N LYS A 52 29.20 7.87 -5.96
CA LYS A 52 30.25 8.45 -5.09
C LYS A 52 30.23 9.98 -4.99
N VAL A 53 29.11 10.62 -5.34
CA VAL A 53 28.93 12.07 -5.24
C VAL A 53 28.37 12.43 -3.85
N LYS A 54 28.98 13.43 -3.22
CA LYS A 54 28.53 13.97 -1.92
C LYS A 54 27.59 15.16 -2.15
N SER A 55 26.75 15.46 -1.17
CA SER A 55 25.85 16.62 -1.23
C SER A 55 26.58 17.97 -1.25
N THR A 56 27.85 18.01 -0.87
CA THR A 56 28.70 19.22 -0.91
C THR A 56 29.18 19.56 -2.33
N HIS A 57 29.28 18.56 -3.20
CA HIS A 57 29.78 18.69 -4.57
C HIS A 57 28.67 18.46 -5.59
N GLY A 58 27.42 18.67 -5.21
CA GLY A 58 26.32 18.44 -6.13
C GLY A 58 25.09 19.27 -5.81
N ASP A 59 24.31 19.48 -6.85
CA ASP A 59 23.19 20.40 -6.87
C ASP A 59 21.88 19.65 -7.09
N VAL A 60 20.86 19.99 -6.29
CA VAL A 60 19.49 19.51 -6.51
C VAL A 60 18.78 20.49 -7.43
N LEU A 61 18.61 20.09 -8.69
CA LEU A 61 17.94 20.90 -9.72
C LEU A 61 16.44 21.06 -9.44
N SER A 62 15.77 19.98 -9.03
CA SER A 62 14.32 20.00 -8.83
C SER A 62 13.88 18.96 -7.81
N CYS A 63 12.95 19.33 -6.92
CA CYS A 63 12.28 18.40 -6.01
C CYS A 63 10.77 18.65 -6.11
N LYS A 64 10.08 17.83 -6.92
CA LYS A 64 8.65 18.00 -7.21
C LYS A 64 7.85 16.84 -6.68
N VAL A 65 6.66 17.13 -6.15
CA VAL A 65 5.69 16.09 -5.75
C VAL A 65 4.99 15.58 -7.01
N VAL A 66 5.05 14.27 -7.24
CA VAL A 66 4.34 13.61 -8.33
C VAL A 66 2.97 13.15 -7.83
N LYS A 67 1.92 13.61 -8.49
CA LYS A 67 0.54 13.20 -8.20
C LYS A 67 0.09 12.14 -9.20
N ASP A 68 -0.75 11.20 -8.74
CA ASP A 68 -1.41 10.26 -9.64
C ASP A 68 -2.46 11.00 -10.48
N ARG A 69 -2.54 10.67 -11.78
CA ARG A 69 -3.41 11.40 -12.74
C ARG A 69 -4.90 11.27 -12.42
N LYS A 70 -5.34 10.07 -12.04
CA LYS A 70 -6.74 9.75 -11.73
C LYS A 70 -6.79 8.85 -10.51
N LEU A 71 -7.71 9.16 -9.60
CA LEU A 71 -8.07 8.30 -8.47
C LEU A 71 -8.89 7.13 -9.01
N ALA A 72 -8.23 5.97 -9.13
CA ALA A 72 -8.86 4.74 -9.57
C ALA A 72 -8.20 3.60 -8.81
N ALA A 73 -8.99 2.61 -8.39
CA ALA A 73 -8.44 1.42 -7.75
C ALA A 73 -7.55 0.67 -8.75
N ARG A 74 -6.28 0.49 -8.40
CA ARG A 74 -5.29 -0.23 -9.19
C ARG A 74 -4.58 -1.24 -8.31
N ASN A 75 -4.05 -2.28 -8.94
CA ASN A 75 -3.12 -3.18 -8.28
C ASN A 75 -1.71 -2.65 -8.51
N TYR A 76 -0.92 -2.60 -7.45
CA TYR A 76 0.46 -2.16 -7.46
C TYR A 76 1.35 -3.29 -6.99
N SER A 77 2.42 -3.56 -7.74
CA SER A 77 3.56 -4.31 -7.23
C SER A 77 4.60 -3.33 -6.73
N VAL A 78 4.97 -3.51 -5.48
CA VAL A 78 6.00 -2.76 -4.78
C VAL A 78 7.16 -3.71 -4.57
N ASP A 79 8.25 -3.44 -5.28
CA ASP A 79 9.51 -4.14 -5.10
C ASP A 79 10.31 -3.45 -4.01
N ILE A 80 10.66 -4.20 -2.96
CA ILE A 80 11.19 -3.67 -1.71
C ILE A 80 12.40 -4.47 -1.30
N ALA A 81 13.48 -3.79 -0.97
CA ALA A 81 14.56 -4.34 -0.19
C ALA A 81 14.48 -3.79 1.23
N TYR A 82 14.67 -4.64 2.23
CA TYR A 82 14.82 -4.17 3.61
C TYR A 82 16.02 -4.84 4.27
N TYR A 83 16.63 -4.11 5.20
CA TYR A 83 17.74 -4.58 6.00
C TYR A 83 17.25 -5.11 7.35
N SER A 84 17.66 -6.32 7.69
CA SER A 84 17.51 -6.95 9.00
C SER A 84 18.87 -7.19 9.61
N GLN A 85 19.03 -6.88 10.90
CA GLN A 85 20.28 -7.14 11.61
C GLN A 85 20.64 -8.64 11.65
N ARG A 86 19.65 -9.53 11.61
CA ARG A 86 19.86 -10.98 11.71
C ARG A 86 20.26 -11.63 10.38
N CYS A 87 19.70 -11.16 9.27
CA CYS A 87 19.78 -11.83 7.97
C CYS A 87 20.37 -10.95 6.86
N GLY A 88 20.71 -9.70 7.15
CA GLY A 88 21.15 -8.74 6.15
C GLY A 88 20.00 -8.22 5.26
N TYR A 89 20.30 -7.99 3.99
CA TYR A 89 19.34 -7.46 3.01
C TYR A 89 18.45 -8.58 2.47
N THR A 90 17.13 -8.35 2.51
CA THR A 90 16.14 -9.26 1.93
C THR A 90 15.31 -8.51 0.90
N HIS A 91 15.23 -9.07 -0.30
CA HIS A 91 14.40 -8.58 -1.39
C HIS A 91 13.02 -9.25 -1.32
N MET A 92 11.96 -8.44 -1.47
CA MET A 92 10.58 -8.90 -1.46
C MET A 92 9.77 -8.11 -2.47
N VAL A 93 8.95 -8.82 -3.24
CA VAL A 93 7.89 -8.20 -4.03
C VAL A 93 6.59 -8.36 -3.28
N LYS A 94 5.92 -7.25 -2.99
CA LYS A 94 4.60 -7.24 -2.36
C LYS A 94 3.60 -6.53 -3.26
N GLU A 95 2.46 -7.17 -3.43
CA GLU A 95 1.33 -6.62 -4.18
C GLU A 95 0.37 -5.95 -3.21
N PHE A 96 -0.21 -4.82 -3.61
CA PHE A 96 -1.22 -4.07 -2.86
C PHE A 96 -2.29 -3.53 -3.80
N ARG A 97 -3.51 -3.33 -3.31
CA ARG A 97 -4.58 -2.67 -4.05
C ARG A 97 -4.89 -1.33 -3.40
N ASP A 98 -4.71 -0.25 -4.16
CA ASP A 98 -4.96 1.11 -3.67
C ASP A 98 -5.34 2.05 -4.83
N VAL A 99 -5.81 3.24 -4.51
CA VAL A 99 -6.16 4.29 -5.47
C VAL A 99 -4.94 5.12 -5.94
N SER A 100 -3.83 5.04 -5.20
CA SER A 100 -2.62 5.83 -5.43
C SER A 100 -1.33 5.03 -5.21
N LYS A 101 -0.24 5.40 -5.90
CA LYS A 101 1.08 4.77 -5.68
C LYS A 101 1.59 5.04 -4.27
N ALA A 102 1.41 6.26 -3.79
CA ALA A 102 1.86 6.67 -2.46
C ALA A 102 1.10 5.93 -1.34
N GLY A 103 -0.18 5.65 -1.55
CA GLY A 103 -1.00 4.81 -0.68
C GLY A 103 -0.48 3.37 -0.64
N ALA A 104 -0.26 2.75 -1.80
CA ALA A 104 0.27 1.38 -1.88
C ALA A 104 1.63 1.24 -1.17
N VAL A 105 2.53 2.20 -1.36
CA VAL A 105 3.82 2.21 -0.65
C VAL A 105 3.62 2.44 0.85
N SER A 106 2.71 3.32 1.26
CA SER A 106 2.41 3.52 2.69
C SER A 106 1.90 2.23 3.34
N GLN A 107 1.00 1.50 2.67
CA GLN A 107 0.57 0.18 3.12
C GLN A 107 1.75 -0.80 3.22
N ALA A 108 2.67 -0.79 2.26
CA ALA A 108 3.86 -1.62 2.27
C ALA A 108 4.77 -1.35 3.49
N TYR A 109 4.96 -0.08 3.85
CA TYR A 109 5.70 0.29 5.06
C TYR A 109 5.00 -0.19 6.34
N HIS A 110 3.67 -0.09 6.42
CA HIS A 110 2.91 -0.62 7.56
C HIS A 110 2.99 -2.15 7.65
N ASP A 111 2.91 -2.84 6.52
CA ASP A 111 3.01 -4.30 6.42
C ASP A 111 4.39 -4.81 6.90
N LEU A 112 5.45 -4.13 6.46
CA LEU A 112 6.83 -4.41 6.87
C LEU A 112 7.10 -4.09 8.34
N ALA A 113 6.55 -2.99 8.86
CA ALA A 113 6.65 -2.64 10.26
C ALA A 113 5.92 -3.67 11.15
N SER A 114 4.77 -4.18 10.71
CA SER A 114 3.98 -5.15 11.46
C SER A 114 4.61 -6.56 11.43
N ARG A 115 4.87 -7.10 10.23
CA ARG A 115 5.31 -8.50 10.08
C ARG A 115 6.80 -8.70 10.32
N HIS A 116 7.62 -7.75 9.89
CA HIS A 116 9.08 -7.89 9.90
C HIS A 116 9.77 -6.89 10.84
N ARG A 117 9.01 -6.04 11.53
CA ARG A 117 9.53 -4.98 12.42
C ARG A 117 10.53 -4.05 11.73
N ALA A 118 10.44 -3.93 10.40
CA ALA A 118 11.34 -3.10 9.62
C ALA A 118 10.94 -1.62 9.75
N ARG A 119 11.92 -0.77 10.07
CA ARG A 119 11.74 0.67 10.25
C ARG A 119 11.95 1.42 8.93
N TYR A 120 11.43 2.64 8.85
CA TYR A 120 11.47 3.47 7.63
C TYR A 120 12.88 3.62 7.01
N HIS A 121 13.91 3.83 7.83
CA HIS A 121 15.29 4.05 7.35
C HIS A 121 15.96 2.80 6.78
N ASN A 122 15.54 1.61 7.21
CA ASN A 122 16.07 0.30 6.79
C ASN A 122 15.37 -0.27 5.55
N ILE A 123 14.38 0.45 5.01
CA ILE A 123 13.60 0.03 3.86
C ILE A 123 14.02 0.86 2.65
N GLU A 124 14.18 0.19 1.51
CA GLU A 124 14.39 0.76 0.20
C GLU A 124 13.32 0.27 -0.77
N VAL A 125 12.62 1.21 -1.38
CA VAL A 125 11.65 0.90 -2.44
C VAL A 125 12.40 0.96 -3.76
N LEU A 126 12.50 -0.18 -4.44
CA LEU A 126 13.25 -0.33 -5.69
C LEU A 126 12.41 0.14 -6.89
N GLY A 127 11.14 -0.22 -6.89
CA GLY A 127 10.23 0.13 -7.96
C GLY A 127 8.77 -0.09 -7.60
N VAL A 128 7.91 0.77 -8.13
CA VAL A 128 6.45 0.66 -7.96
C VAL A 128 5.79 0.64 -9.33
N LYS A 129 5.16 -0.46 -9.66
CA LYS A 129 4.53 -0.70 -10.95
C LYS A 129 3.04 -0.95 -10.77
N SER A 130 2.21 -0.35 -11.62
CA SER A 130 0.80 -0.72 -11.72
C SER A 130 0.69 -2.00 -12.53
N ILE A 131 -0.02 -2.99 -12.01
CA ILE A 131 -0.19 -4.31 -12.61
C ILE A 131 -1.65 -4.50 -13.03
N PRO A 132 -1.93 -5.08 -14.21
CA PRO A 132 -3.29 -5.45 -14.63
C PRO A 132 -3.80 -6.68 -13.86
N ASN A 133 -5.12 -6.84 -13.77
CA ASN A 133 -5.75 -7.87 -12.92
C ASN A 133 -5.26 -9.31 -13.17
N HIS A 134 -4.95 -9.67 -14.43
CA HIS A 134 -4.50 -11.01 -14.81
C HIS A 134 -3.05 -11.34 -14.37
N GLN A 135 -2.24 -10.34 -14.02
CA GLN A 135 -0.84 -10.53 -13.60
C GLN A 135 -0.67 -10.58 -12.08
N VAL A 136 -1.74 -10.33 -11.31
CA VAL A 136 -1.70 -10.37 -9.85
C VAL A 136 -1.59 -11.83 -9.40
N LYS A 137 -0.54 -12.13 -8.62
CA LYS A 137 -0.29 -13.50 -8.14
C LYS A 137 -0.96 -13.77 -6.80
N ARG A 138 -1.19 -12.73 -5.99
CA ARG A 138 -1.70 -12.90 -4.63
C ARG A 138 -3.20 -13.09 -4.58
N LEU A 139 -3.66 -14.23 -4.06
CA LEU A 139 -5.08 -14.59 -3.95
C LEU A 139 -5.89 -13.53 -3.18
N SER A 140 -5.35 -13.01 -2.08
CA SER A 140 -5.99 -11.97 -1.26
C SER A 140 -6.20 -10.64 -1.99
N ILE A 141 -5.62 -10.46 -3.18
CA ILE A 141 -5.84 -9.25 -4.00
C ILE A 141 -6.69 -9.60 -5.20
N SER A 142 -6.46 -10.80 -5.76
CA SER A 142 -7.23 -11.35 -6.86
C SER A 142 -8.73 -11.48 -6.53
N GLU A 143 -9.08 -11.73 -5.27
CA GLU A 143 -10.48 -11.81 -4.81
C GLU A 143 -11.29 -10.57 -5.20
N TYR A 144 -10.67 -9.38 -5.21
CA TYR A 144 -11.34 -8.11 -5.52
C TYR A 144 -11.54 -7.85 -7.02
N HIS A 145 -11.17 -8.78 -7.91
CA HIS A 145 -11.38 -8.64 -9.36
C HIS A 145 -12.77 -9.05 -9.80
N ALA A 146 -13.47 -9.85 -9.01
CA ALA A 146 -14.83 -10.29 -9.32
C ALA A 146 -15.77 -9.08 -9.42
N SER A 147 -16.65 -9.07 -10.43
CA SER A 147 -17.69 -8.05 -10.58
C SER A 147 -18.74 -8.11 -9.47
N ASN A 148 -19.02 -9.32 -8.97
CA ASN A 148 -20.02 -9.59 -7.95
C ASN A 148 -19.37 -9.99 -6.62
N LEU A 149 -18.92 -8.99 -5.85
CA LEU A 149 -18.34 -9.21 -4.53
C LEU A 149 -19.44 -9.30 -3.46
N PRO A 150 -19.60 -10.43 -2.74
CA PRO A 150 -20.57 -10.52 -1.66
C PRO A 150 -20.06 -9.73 -0.44
N SER A 151 -20.59 -8.52 -0.23
CA SER A 151 -20.24 -7.67 0.92
C SER A 151 -21.21 -7.89 2.09
N ARG A 152 -20.97 -8.91 2.91
CA ARG A 152 -21.62 -9.04 4.23
C ARG A 152 -20.68 -8.53 5.31
N SER A 153 -20.96 -7.36 5.88
CA SER A 153 -20.28 -6.90 7.09
C SER A 153 -20.88 -7.60 8.31
N CYS A 154 -20.19 -8.61 8.85
CA CYS A 154 -20.66 -9.41 9.98
C CYS A 154 -20.64 -8.63 11.31
N THR A 155 -19.82 -7.58 11.41
CA THR A 155 -19.54 -6.85 12.64
C THR A 155 -19.42 -5.35 12.38
N ALA A 156 -20.53 -4.62 12.56
CA ALA A 156 -20.48 -3.16 12.57
C ALA A 156 -20.07 -2.67 13.97
N ALA A 157 -18.88 -2.08 14.08
CA ALA A 157 -18.48 -1.36 15.29
C ALA A 157 -19.11 0.04 15.27
N SER A 158 -20.12 0.30 16.10
CA SER A 158 -20.69 1.64 16.26
C SER A 158 -19.65 2.55 16.93
N ARG A 159 -19.09 3.49 16.17
CA ARG A 159 -18.26 4.56 16.75
C ARG A 159 -19.20 5.64 17.25
N HIS A 160 -19.26 5.84 18.57
CA HIS A 160 -20.00 6.93 19.15
C HIS A 160 -19.30 8.26 18.81
N HIS A 161 -20.05 9.21 18.27
CA HIS A 161 -19.50 10.51 17.89
C HIS A 161 -19.21 11.39 19.13
N ALA A 162 -20.01 11.21 20.19
CA ALA A 162 -19.78 11.77 21.51
C ALA A 162 -19.39 10.66 22.49
N LYS A 163 -18.47 10.94 23.42
CA LYS A 163 -18.14 10.03 24.53
C LYS A 163 -19.25 10.06 25.57
N THR A 164 -20.44 9.56 25.26
CA THR A 164 -21.52 9.43 26.24
C THR A 164 -21.19 8.23 27.14
N VAL A 165 -20.96 8.51 28.43
CA VAL A 165 -20.50 7.51 29.43
C VAL A 165 -21.62 6.53 29.81
N SER A 166 -22.89 6.92 29.68
CA SER A 166 -24.04 6.09 30.01
C SER A 166 -24.92 5.85 28.78
N SER A 167 -24.88 4.64 28.22
CA SER A 167 -25.94 4.14 27.33
C SER A 167 -26.78 3.10 28.09
N LEU A 168 -28.00 3.45 28.47
CA LEU A 168 -28.91 2.55 29.20
C LEU A 168 -29.48 1.41 28.32
N SER A 169 -29.23 1.42 27.01
CA SER A 169 -29.72 0.38 26.10
C SER A 169 -28.76 -0.82 26.05
N ARG A 170 -29.24 -2.02 26.44
CA ARG A 170 -28.56 -3.28 26.09
C ARG A 170 -28.49 -3.39 24.57
N ARG A 171 -27.29 -3.39 24.00
CA ARG A 171 -27.10 -3.63 22.56
C ARG A 171 -27.50 -5.07 22.25
N THR A 172 -28.71 -5.27 21.74
CA THR A 172 -29.10 -6.56 21.18
C THR A 172 -28.33 -6.76 19.88
N ARG A 173 -27.34 -7.66 19.87
CA ARG A 173 -26.85 -8.24 18.62
C ARG A 173 -27.99 -9.08 18.08
N SER A 174 -28.78 -8.54 17.16
CA SER A 174 -29.74 -9.36 16.41
C SER A 174 -28.95 -10.42 15.65
N ALA A 175 -28.99 -11.67 16.14
CA ALA A 175 -28.46 -12.80 15.40
C ALA A 175 -29.20 -12.85 14.05
N PRO A 176 -28.49 -13.05 12.92
CA PRO A 176 -29.18 -13.25 11.66
C PRO A 176 -30.07 -14.48 11.82
N SER A 177 -31.39 -14.30 11.74
CA SER A 177 -32.34 -15.40 11.81
C SER A 177 -31.97 -16.38 10.70
N LEU A 178 -31.46 -17.55 11.09
CA LEU A 178 -31.49 -18.72 10.23
C LEU A 178 -32.96 -18.90 9.84
N ARG A 179 -33.33 -18.48 8.62
CA ARG A 179 -34.54 -19.00 7.99
C ARG A 179 -34.32 -20.49 7.93
N ARG A 180 -34.85 -21.22 8.91
CA ARG A 180 -35.11 -22.65 8.82
C ARG A 180 -35.85 -22.80 7.50
N ARG A 181 -35.18 -23.33 6.47
CA ARG A 181 -35.90 -23.99 5.38
C ARG A 181 -36.67 -25.10 6.09
N LEU A 182 -37.96 -24.89 6.29
CA LEU A 182 -38.89 -25.95 6.60
C LEU A 182 -38.74 -26.96 5.47
N PHE A 183 -38.00 -28.03 5.75
CA PHE A 183 -38.04 -29.25 4.97
C PHE A 183 -39.47 -29.78 5.12
N PHE A 184 -40.33 -29.41 4.18
CA PHE A 184 -41.72 -29.85 4.15
C PHE A 184 -41.72 -31.29 3.62
N TRP A 185 -41.64 -32.24 4.54
CA TRP A 185 -41.85 -33.66 4.26
C TRP A 185 -43.32 -33.84 3.90
N LYS A 186 -43.62 -33.99 2.60
CA LYS A 186 -44.95 -34.37 2.12
C LYS A 186 -45.11 -35.88 2.32
N LYS A 187 -45.84 -36.27 3.37
CA LYS A 187 -46.26 -37.67 3.63
C LYS A 187 -47.39 -38.01 2.65
N GLY A 188 -47.37 -39.23 2.13
CA GLY A 188 -48.00 -39.58 0.85
C GLY A 188 -49.52 -39.69 0.85
N GLU A 189 -50.07 -39.65 -0.37
CA GLU A 189 -51.36 -40.25 -0.70
C GLU A 189 -51.10 -41.45 -1.61
N ARG A 190 -51.46 -42.64 -1.10
CA ARG A 190 -51.76 -43.82 -1.90
C ARG A 190 -53.17 -43.60 -2.48
N LYS A 191 -53.31 -43.62 -3.80
CA LYS A 191 -54.58 -43.95 -4.45
C LYS A 191 -54.43 -45.30 -5.15
N LYS A 192 -55.30 -46.22 -4.70
CA LYS A 192 -55.68 -47.49 -5.31
C LYS A 192 -56.82 -47.23 -6.30
N GLU A 193 -57.00 -48.19 -7.22
CA GLU A 193 -58.15 -48.42 -8.12
C GLU A 193 -58.21 -47.46 -9.32
N GLU A 194 -58.33 -47.89 -10.57
CA GLU A 194 -58.76 -49.15 -11.21
C GLU A 194 -57.94 -49.40 -12.49
#